data_AF-A0A3D5L1U5-F1
#
_entry.id   AF-A0A3D5L1U5-F1
#
_cell.length_a   1.000
_cell.length_b   1.000
_cell.length_c   1.000
_cell.angle_alpha   90.00
_cell.angle_beta   90.00
_cell.angle_gamma   90.00
#
_symmetry.space_group_name_H-M   'P 1'
#
loop_
_entity.id
_entity.type
_entity.pdbx_description
1 polymer ?
#
loop_
_entity_poly.entity_id
_entity_poly.type
_entity_poly.pdbx_seq_one_letter_code
_entity_poly.pdbx_strand_id
1 'polypeptide(L)'
;MLLFTTSLKTKDTFTEDVFLRLLLDWNEMLLETPHPENHIGGIDWHGGHEFAVKDKNLSLTVAESKAHGILAARYEKDADGTIWDTDYVACFPKHTITIRLERSYQGTADWRNRAFTPPLMLHLLIDGGYIKDDGPFPVSETPIVLERDSADLVRDIVHFALPCRLPVLYVAHSEKTEPVDALALARRTRGVAHVVTAKDTETESLFLNRCLGLLEYDGTIGLYMADASISHRKFHASSRQLDKTVDAVIRYANVQQVSELSTWNGVRTTALHEKLQQQANESDELLDAFDDDLTRLQNRITDLEKENARLYRELDLARQQTEKSGKKVLLSMGQEKDKFPGEIRDLLLSELERSLKNRRGQQTRRTDVLQDIIGSNHYEALTRQRADAIRKITGTADSTERMVSRLEEYGITKERDDGKHIRVSYGHDMRYTGTIAKTPSDARAGRNLASELIETML
;
A
#
# COMPACT_ATOMS: atom_id res chain seq x y z
N MET A 1 2.40 6.56 -4.44
CA MET A 1 1.91 5.51 -3.51
C MET A 1 2.91 5.39 -2.38
N LEU A 2 2.49 5.65 -1.15
CA LEU A 2 3.32 5.44 0.03
C LEU A 2 3.52 3.93 0.25
N LEU A 3 4.78 3.50 0.28
CA LEU A 3 5.19 2.12 0.49
C LEU A 3 5.58 1.87 1.94
N PHE A 4 6.29 2.83 2.54
CA PHE A 4 6.83 2.71 3.89
C PHE A 4 6.88 4.09 4.54
N THR A 5 6.54 4.15 5.82
CA THR A 5 6.77 5.32 6.66
C THR A 5 7.16 4.87 8.07
N THR A 6 8.07 5.60 8.68
CA THR A 6 8.34 5.48 10.12
C THR A 6 8.75 6.83 10.70
N SER A 7 8.47 7.03 11.99
CA SER A 7 8.90 8.20 12.76
C SER A 7 9.48 7.75 14.09
N LEU A 8 10.81 7.83 14.20
CA LEU A 8 11.58 7.32 15.34
C LEU A 8 12.09 8.46 16.21
N LYS A 9 12.26 8.19 17.51
CA LYS A 9 12.93 9.12 18.42
C LYS A 9 14.44 8.96 18.30
N THR A 10 15.15 10.08 18.27
CA THR A 10 16.61 10.11 18.17
C THR A 10 17.24 10.44 19.52
N LYS A 11 18.52 10.10 19.70
CA LYS A 11 19.34 10.53 20.83
C LYS A 11 19.93 11.92 20.56
N ASP A 12 20.43 12.58 21.60
CA ASP A 12 21.08 13.90 21.49
C ASP A 12 22.38 13.86 20.68
N THR A 13 22.98 12.67 20.54
CA THR A 13 24.15 12.44 19.69
C THR A 13 23.85 12.53 18.20
N PHE A 14 22.56 12.50 17.80
CA PHE A 14 22.13 12.66 16.42
C PHE A 14 21.97 14.15 16.08
N THR A 15 23.04 14.77 15.61
CA THR A 15 23.12 16.19 15.26
C THR A 15 22.91 16.43 13.76
N GLU A 16 22.81 17.71 13.36
CA GLU A 16 22.77 18.13 11.95
C GLU A 16 23.96 17.59 11.14
N ASP A 17 25.18 17.77 11.66
CA ASP A 17 26.41 17.24 11.04
C ASP A 17 26.38 15.72 10.89
N VAL A 18 25.88 15.01 11.91
CA VAL A 18 25.77 13.55 11.88
C VAL A 18 24.77 13.14 10.81
N PHE A 19 23.61 13.80 10.72
CA PHE A 19 22.62 13.52 9.68
C PHE A 19 23.20 13.70 8.27
N LEU A 20 23.91 14.81 8.02
CA LEU A 20 24.54 15.08 6.72
C LEU A 20 25.63 14.06 6.40
N ARG A 21 26.49 13.69 7.37
CA ARG A 21 27.50 12.65 7.18
C ARG A 21 26.88 11.29 6.89
N LEU A 22 25.82 10.91 7.62
CA LEU A 22 25.12 9.66 7.38
C LEU A 22 24.49 9.58 5.98
N LEU A 23 24.05 10.71 5.40
CA LEU A 23 23.59 10.75 4.00
C LEU A 23 24.73 10.45 3.02
N LEU A 24 25.93 10.94 3.29
CA LEU A 24 27.11 10.67 2.46
C LEU A 24 27.57 9.21 2.64
N ASP A 25 27.70 8.75 3.89
CA ASP A 25 28.07 7.36 4.20
C ASP A 25 27.06 6.37 3.61
N TRP A 26 25.76 6.69 3.69
CA TRP A 26 24.70 5.93 3.04
C TRP A 26 24.91 5.83 1.53
N ASN A 27 25.23 6.95 0.86
CA ASN A 27 25.48 6.95 -0.58
C ASN A 27 26.69 6.08 -0.93
N GLU A 28 27.80 6.21 -0.21
CA GLU A 28 29.01 5.41 -0.43
C GLU A 28 28.76 3.91 -0.19
N MET A 29 28.04 3.55 0.87
CA MET A 29 27.70 2.16 1.18
C MET A 29 26.89 1.48 0.06
N LEU A 30 26.16 2.23 -0.79
CA LEU A 30 25.42 1.64 -1.90
C LEU A 30 26.35 0.89 -2.88
N LEU A 31 27.61 1.29 -2.99
CA LEU A 31 28.62 0.59 -3.81
C LEU A 31 28.93 -0.82 -3.33
N GLU A 32 28.75 -1.09 -2.03
CA GLU A 32 28.98 -2.41 -1.42
C GLU A 32 27.71 -3.28 -1.39
N THR A 33 26.56 -2.72 -1.76
CA THR A 33 25.30 -3.45 -1.84
C THR A 33 25.15 -4.21 -3.17
N PRO A 34 24.20 -5.16 -3.27
CA PRO A 34 23.81 -5.74 -4.56
C PRO A 34 23.22 -4.75 -5.57
N HIS A 35 23.05 -3.47 -5.18
CA HIS A 35 22.45 -2.42 -5.98
C HIS A 35 23.37 -1.19 -6.14
N PRO A 36 24.61 -1.35 -6.65
CA PRO A 36 25.54 -0.23 -6.84
C PRO A 36 25.03 0.79 -7.86
N GLU A 37 24.05 0.42 -8.70
CA GLU A 37 23.37 1.35 -9.60
C GLU A 37 22.55 2.44 -8.89
N ASN A 38 22.39 2.37 -7.57
CA ASN A 38 21.73 3.40 -6.76
C ASN A 38 22.70 4.47 -6.21
N HIS A 39 24.01 4.27 -6.37
CA HIS A 39 25.01 5.23 -5.91
C HIS A 39 25.00 6.50 -6.80
N ILE A 40 24.98 7.68 -6.18
CA ILE A 40 25.10 8.96 -6.87
C ILE A 40 26.58 9.37 -6.91
N GLY A 41 27.15 9.49 -8.12
CA GLY A 41 28.51 9.98 -8.30
C GLY A 41 28.61 11.51 -8.16
N GLY A 42 29.82 11.98 -7.81
CA GLY A 42 30.18 13.40 -7.92
C GLY A 42 29.56 14.32 -6.86
N ILE A 43 29.24 13.79 -5.67
CA ILE A 43 28.82 14.62 -4.54
C ILE A 43 30.02 15.39 -4.01
N ASP A 44 30.14 16.66 -4.40
CA ASP A 44 31.18 17.59 -3.93
C ASP A 44 30.61 18.50 -2.84
N TRP A 45 30.52 17.97 -1.61
CA TRP A 45 29.93 18.66 -0.47
C TRP A 45 30.99 19.36 0.39
N HIS A 46 30.89 20.70 0.49
CA HIS A 46 31.85 21.56 1.19
C HIS A 46 31.32 22.13 2.53
N GLY A 47 30.47 21.39 3.24
CA GLY A 47 30.03 21.78 4.60
C GLY A 47 28.80 22.70 4.66
N GLY A 48 27.85 22.57 3.73
CA GLY A 48 26.57 23.32 3.73
C GLY A 48 25.36 22.48 4.15
N HIS A 49 24.31 23.12 4.65
CA HIS A 49 23.05 22.46 5.05
C HIS A 49 22.05 22.28 3.90
N GLU A 50 22.39 22.78 2.71
CA GLU A 50 21.58 22.67 1.51
C GLU A 50 22.45 22.35 0.31
N PHE A 51 22.04 21.36 -0.47
CA PHE A 51 22.66 21.04 -1.76
C PHE A 51 21.73 20.20 -2.61
N ALA A 52 21.97 20.17 -3.91
CA ALA A 52 21.25 19.33 -4.85
C ALA A 52 22.25 18.73 -5.83
N VAL A 53 22.27 17.40 -5.92
CA VAL A 53 23.10 16.66 -6.88
C VAL A 53 22.18 15.78 -7.73
N LYS A 54 22.44 15.75 -9.03
CA LYS A 54 21.74 14.89 -9.97
C LYS A 54 22.75 14.14 -10.82
N ASP A 55 22.63 12.82 -10.85
CA ASP A 55 23.42 11.93 -11.70
C ASP A 55 22.47 11.06 -12.52
N LYS A 56 22.33 11.38 -13.82
CA LYS A 56 21.42 10.71 -14.77
C LYS A 56 19.97 10.68 -14.25
N ASN A 57 19.52 9.51 -13.81
CA ASN A 57 18.19 9.19 -13.33
C ASN A 57 18.09 9.19 -11.79
N LEU A 58 19.16 9.56 -11.10
CA LEU A 58 19.24 9.67 -9.65
C LEU A 58 19.37 11.13 -9.24
N SER A 59 18.76 11.50 -8.12
CA SER A 59 19.04 12.80 -7.49
C SER A 59 18.99 12.72 -5.97
N LEU A 60 19.78 13.57 -5.32
CA LEU A 60 19.77 13.80 -3.89
C LEU A 60 19.66 15.30 -3.65
N THR A 61 18.60 15.72 -2.97
CA THR A 61 18.39 17.13 -2.60
C THR A 61 18.25 17.24 -1.10
N VAL A 62 18.96 18.19 -0.50
CA VAL A 62 18.88 18.54 0.93
C VAL A 62 18.38 19.97 1.06
N ALA A 63 17.40 20.16 1.94
CA ALA A 63 16.79 21.45 2.24
C ALA A 63 16.74 21.66 3.77
N GLU A 64 16.88 22.92 4.18
CA GLU A 64 16.89 23.32 5.59
C GLU A 64 15.74 24.29 5.87
N SER A 65 14.96 24.01 6.91
CA SER A 65 14.11 25.03 7.55
C SER A 65 14.79 25.46 8.84
N LYS A 66 15.41 26.65 8.79
CA LYS A 66 16.22 27.21 9.89
C LYS A 66 15.34 27.58 11.07
N ALA A 67 14.17 28.15 10.81
CA ALA A 67 13.26 28.59 11.86
C ALA A 67 12.75 27.41 12.72
N HIS A 68 12.69 26.20 12.13
CA HIS A 68 12.17 25.01 12.80
C HIS A 68 13.26 24.01 13.23
N GLY A 69 14.53 24.25 12.87
CA GLY A 69 15.64 23.32 13.13
C GLY A 69 15.40 21.97 12.46
N ILE A 70 15.09 21.98 11.16
CA ILE A 70 14.76 20.78 10.40
C ILE A 70 15.65 20.68 9.17
N LEU A 71 16.27 19.50 8.99
CA LEU A 71 16.90 19.11 7.74
C LEU A 71 16.05 18.03 7.06
N ALA A 72 15.79 18.21 5.78
CA ALA A 72 15.13 17.21 4.96
C ALA A 72 16.02 16.84 3.78
N ALA A 73 16.07 15.55 3.45
CA ALA A 73 16.75 15.04 2.28
C ALA A 73 15.77 14.18 1.46
N ARG A 74 15.77 14.36 0.15
CA ARG A 74 15.05 13.50 -0.80
C ARG A 74 16.04 12.85 -1.74
N TYR A 75 16.02 11.53 -1.77
CA TYR A 75 16.63 10.72 -2.82
C TYR A 75 15.57 10.27 -3.81
N GLU A 76 15.76 10.57 -5.10
CA GLU A 76 14.84 10.18 -6.17
C GLU A 76 15.56 9.28 -7.18
N LYS A 77 14.90 8.19 -7.60
CA LYS A 77 15.35 7.31 -8.68
C LYS A 77 14.24 7.13 -9.72
N ASP A 78 14.50 7.52 -10.96
CA ASP A 78 13.65 7.18 -12.12
C ASP A 78 14.14 5.87 -12.76
N ALA A 79 13.35 4.82 -12.63
CA ALA A 79 13.59 3.52 -13.25
C ALA A 79 12.54 3.29 -14.34
N ASP A 80 12.82 3.80 -15.54
CA ASP A 80 12.00 3.63 -16.74
C ASP A 80 10.53 4.04 -16.52
N GLY A 81 10.31 5.22 -15.95
CA GLY A 81 8.98 5.75 -15.64
C GLY A 81 8.41 5.26 -14.30
N THR A 82 9.14 4.41 -13.56
CA THR A 82 8.85 4.14 -12.14
C THR A 82 9.71 5.05 -11.28
N ILE A 83 9.10 6.06 -10.68
CA ILE A 83 9.80 7.03 -9.83
C ILE A 83 9.73 6.55 -8.39
N TRP A 84 10.89 6.43 -7.75
CA TRP A 84 11.05 6.10 -6.34
C TRP A 84 11.55 7.33 -5.58
N ASP A 85 10.78 7.76 -4.59
CA ASP A 85 11.13 8.87 -3.70
C ASP A 85 11.42 8.31 -2.30
N THR A 86 12.61 8.56 -1.77
CA THR A 86 12.95 8.27 -0.38
C THR A 86 13.25 9.56 0.36
N ASP A 87 12.40 9.91 1.31
CA ASP A 87 12.53 11.11 2.13
C ASP A 87 13.08 10.78 3.51
N TYR A 88 14.02 11.60 3.97
CA TYR A 88 14.56 11.59 5.33
C TYR A 88 14.36 12.97 5.92
N VAL A 89 13.58 13.09 6.99
CA VAL A 89 13.26 14.38 7.62
C VAL A 89 13.63 14.34 9.09
N ALA A 90 14.69 15.04 9.47
CA ALA A 90 15.21 15.14 10.82
C ALA A 90 14.77 16.47 11.45
N CYS A 91 14.01 16.39 12.55
CA CYS A 91 13.67 17.56 13.38
C CYS A 91 14.43 17.45 14.70
N PHE A 92 15.50 18.25 14.81
CA PHE A 92 16.44 18.18 15.94
C PHE A 92 15.80 18.68 17.24
N PRO A 93 15.03 19.79 17.28
CA PRO A 93 14.36 20.22 18.51
C PRO A 93 13.36 19.21 19.06
N LYS A 94 12.75 18.37 18.20
CA LYS A 94 11.79 17.34 18.61
C LYS A 94 12.44 15.96 18.85
N HIS A 95 13.74 15.83 18.59
CA HIS A 95 14.49 14.57 18.59
C HIS A 95 13.77 13.48 17.81
N THR A 96 13.44 13.77 16.55
CA THR A 96 12.71 12.85 15.67
C THR A 96 13.31 12.79 14.28
N ILE A 97 13.35 11.59 13.72
CA ILE A 97 13.59 11.36 12.31
C ILE A 97 12.39 10.64 11.70
N THR A 98 11.91 11.14 10.57
CA THR A 98 10.84 10.54 9.78
C THR A 98 11.40 10.08 8.45
N ILE A 99 11.13 8.83 8.07
CA ILE A 99 11.60 8.23 6.84
C ILE A 99 10.39 7.77 6.04
N ARG A 100 10.29 8.18 4.77
CA ARG A 100 9.21 7.79 3.87
C ARG A 100 9.76 7.23 2.57
N LEU A 101 9.16 6.16 2.08
CA LEU A 101 9.41 5.62 0.75
C LEU A 101 8.11 5.68 -0.05
N GLU A 102 8.15 6.39 -1.15
CA GLU A 102 7.04 6.51 -2.08
C GLU A 102 7.44 6.03 -3.46
N ARG A 103 6.41 5.62 -4.21
CA ARG A 103 6.57 5.25 -5.60
C ARG A 103 5.46 5.82 -6.45
N SER A 104 5.80 6.48 -7.54
CA SER A 104 4.88 6.95 -8.56
C SER A 104 5.22 6.33 -9.91
N TYR A 105 4.28 6.42 -10.86
CA TYR A 105 4.39 5.77 -12.16
C TYR A 105 4.04 6.76 -13.26
N GLN A 106 4.78 6.68 -14.35
CA GLN A 106 4.57 7.42 -15.58
C GLN A 106 4.46 6.46 -16.77
N GLY A 107 3.61 6.80 -17.75
CA GLY A 107 3.46 6.04 -18.98
C GLY A 107 2.98 4.59 -18.76
N THR A 108 3.70 3.63 -19.35
CA THR A 108 3.36 2.20 -19.35
C THR A 108 4.06 1.37 -18.27
N ALA A 109 4.60 2.04 -17.23
CA ALA A 109 5.35 1.37 -16.17
C ALA A 109 4.54 0.27 -15.46
N ASP A 110 5.20 -0.84 -15.10
CA ASP A 110 4.54 -1.97 -14.44
C ASP A 110 4.24 -1.65 -12.97
N TRP A 111 3.01 -1.23 -12.72
CA TRP A 111 2.52 -0.90 -11.38
C TRP A 111 2.28 -2.13 -10.48
N ARG A 112 2.41 -3.36 -11.01
CA ARG A 112 2.05 -4.60 -10.29
C ARG A 112 3.13 -5.06 -9.34
N ASN A 113 4.41 -4.77 -9.61
CA ASN A 113 5.50 -5.12 -8.71
C ASN A 113 5.44 -4.23 -7.46
N ARG A 114 5.08 -4.77 -6.29
CA ARG A 114 5.03 -4.04 -5.00
C ARG A 114 6.20 -4.34 -4.07
N ALA A 115 7.17 -5.14 -4.51
CA ALA A 115 8.32 -5.45 -3.69
C ALA A 115 9.11 -4.17 -3.38
N PHE A 116 9.49 -4.03 -2.12
CA PHE A 116 10.42 -3.01 -1.66
C PHE A 116 11.16 -3.54 -0.43
N THR A 117 12.28 -2.91 -0.12
CA THR A 117 13.05 -3.15 1.10
C THR A 117 13.01 -1.88 1.94
N PRO A 118 12.91 -1.96 3.28
CA PRO A 118 13.05 -0.78 4.11
C PRO A 118 14.35 -0.01 3.76
N PRO A 119 14.38 1.33 3.82
CA PRO A 119 15.56 2.10 3.45
C PRO A 119 16.82 1.66 4.21
N LEU A 120 17.97 1.62 3.53
CA LEU A 120 19.27 1.27 4.13
C LEU A 120 19.68 2.25 5.24
N MET A 121 19.28 3.51 5.14
CA MET A 121 19.51 4.53 6.18
C MET A 121 19.06 4.09 7.59
N LEU A 122 18.01 3.26 7.70
CA LEU A 122 17.59 2.73 9.00
C LEU A 122 18.68 1.87 9.67
N HIS A 123 19.41 1.08 8.87
CA HIS A 123 20.51 0.27 9.36
C HIS A 123 21.59 1.16 9.97
N LEU A 124 22.02 2.20 9.24
CA LEU A 124 23.01 3.16 9.69
C LEU A 124 22.60 3.90 10.98
N LEU A 125 21.33 4.29 11.07
CA LEU A 125 20.80 4.97 12.26
C LEU A 125 20.78 4.06 13.50
N ILE A 126 20.41 2.79 13.31
CA ILE A 126 20.33 1.79 14.39
C ILE A 126 21.74 1.37 14.82
N ASP A 127 22.59 0.97 13.88
CA ASP A 127 23.95 0.49 14.12
C ASP A 127 24.85 1.59 14.69
N GLY A 128 24.72 2.82 14.18
CA GLY A 128 25.37 4.00 14.73
C GLY A 128 24.85 4.43 16.11
N GLY A 129 23.81 3.77 16.63
CA GLY A 129 23.28 4.01 17.97
C GLY A 129 22.56 5.35 18.13
N TYR A 130 22.08 5.97 17.03
CA TYR A 130 21.45 7.29 17.00
C TYR A 130 19.96 7.26 17.35
N ILE A 131 19.32 6.09 17.28
CA ILE A 131 17.91 5.89 17.62
C ILE A 131 17.76 5.60 19.11
N LYS A 132 16.76 6.23 19.74
CA LYS A 132 16.38 5.98 21.14
C LYS A 132 15.46 4.77 21.22
N ASP A 133 15.54 4.03 22.32
CA ASP A 133 14.63 2.93 22.63
C ASP A 133 13.17 3.39 22.64
N ASP A 134 12.28 2.51 22.20
CA ASP A 134 10.84 2.71 22.15
C ASP A 134 10.17 1.98 23.31
N GLY A 135 10.01 2.71 24.42
CA GLY A 135 9.56 2.13 25.68
C GLY A 135 10.60 1.12 26.21
N PRO A 136 10.23 -0.13 26.47
CA PRO A 136 11.16 -1.16 26.96
C PRO A 136 11.99 -1.82 25.86
N PHE A 137 11.74 -1.52 24.58
CA PHE A 137 12.36 -2.22 23.46
C PHE A 137 13.32 -1.33 22.68
N PRO A 138 14.55 -1.80 22.40
CA PRO A 138 15.41 -1.14 21.42
C PRO A 138 14.82 -1.32 20.02
N VAL A 139 14.95 -0.28 19.17
CA VAL A 139 14.65 -0.43 17.75
C VAL A 139 15.77 -1.27 17.12
N SER A 140 15.43 -2.47 16.64
CA SER A 140 16.40 -3.49 16.24
C SER A 140 16.10 -4.09 14.87
N GLU A 141 17.14 -4.56 14.19
CA GLU A 141 17.05 -5.37 12.97
C GLU A 141 17.08 -6.88 13.25
N THR A 142 17.23 -7.26 14.52
CA THR A 142 17.25 -8.63 15.00
C THR A 142 16.12 -8.87 16.02
N PRO A 143 15.61 -10.11 16.13
CA PRO A 143 14.59 -10.43 17.11
C PRO A 143 15.08 -10.19 18.53
N ILE A 144 14.24 -9.58 19.35
CA ILE A 144 14.50 -9.40 20.78
C ILE A 144 14.13 -10.72 21.46
N VAL A 145 15.14 -11.40 21.99
CA VAL A 145 14.97 -12.65 22.71
C VAL A 145 14.60 -12.34 24.16
N LEU A 146 13.42 -12.79 24.58
CA LEU A 146 12.86 -12.57 25.91
C LEU A 146 13.25 -13.72 26.84
N GLU A 147 13.91 -13.36 27.93
CA GLU A 147 14.31 -14.24 29.03
C GLU A 147 13.17 -14.44 30.05
N ARG A 148 13.33 -15.40 30.96
CA ARG A 148 12.27 -15.77 31.94
C ARG A 148 11.78 -14.61 32.82
N ASP A 149 12.66 -13.66 33.14
CA ASP A 149 12.34 -12.47 33.92
C ASP A 149 11.50 -11.43 33.15
N SER A 150 11.38 -11.58 31.83
CA SER A 150 10.50 -10.76 30.98
C SER A 150 9.01 -11.13 31.08
N ALA A 151 8.60 -12.01 32.01
CA ALA A 151 7.23 -12.50 32.09
C ALA A 151 6.19 -11.38 32.33
N ASP A 152 6.54 -10.37 33.14
CA ASP A 152 5.66 -9.20 33.34
C ASP A 152 5.61 -8.28 32.12
N LEU A 153 6.74 -8.14 31.41
CA LEU A 153 6.79 -7.41 30.15
C LEU A 153 5.86 -8.04 29.10
N VAL A 154 5.87 -9.38 28.97
CA VAL A 154 4.99 -10.10 28.04
C VAL A 154 3.51 -9.96 28.41
N ARG A 155 3.20 -10.01 29.70
CA ARG A 155 1.84 -9.70 30.18
C ARG A 155 1.42 -8.30 29.72
N ASP A 156 2.29 -7.31 29.86
CA ASP A 156 1.97 -5.93 29.51
C ASP A 156 1.82 -5.74 27.98
N ILE A 157 2.51 -6.53 27.15
CA ILE A 157 2.25 -6.63 25.69
C ILE A 157 0.80 -7.05 25.44
N VAL A 158 0.37 -8.18 26.03
CA VAL A 158 -0.95 -8.79 25.80
C VAL A 158 -2.09 -7.88 26.28
N HIS A 159 -1.85 -7.09 27.32
CA HIS A 159 -2.82 -6.15 27.87
C HIS A 159 -2.73 -4.73 27.32
N PHE A 160 -1.91 -4.49 26.28
CA PHE A 160 -1.74 -3.17 25.66
C PHE A 160 -1.33 -2.08 26.66
N ALA A 161 -0.50 -2.45 27.64
CA ALA A 161 -0.08 -1.59 28.74
C ALA A 161 1.33 -0.99 28.53
N LEU A 162 1.98 -1.30 27.40
CA LEU A 162 3.33 -0.82 27.13
C LEU A 162 3.35 0.62 26.59
N PRO A 163 4.33 1.44 27.04
CA PRO A 163 4.54 2.79 26.51
C PRO A 163 5.35 2.77 25.19
N CYS A 164 5.09 1.81 24.30
CA CYS A 164 5.74 1.73 22.99
C CYS A 164 4.90 2.42 21.92
N ARG A 165 5.54 3.07 20.95
CA ARG A 165 4.89 3.68 19.78
C ARG A 165 4.80 2.70 18.63
N LEU A 166 5.79 1.82 18.49
CA LEU A 166 5.79 0.79 17.47
C LEU A 166 4.99 -0.43 17.94
N PRO A 167 4.26 -1.10 17.04
CA PRO A 167 3.62 -2.37 17.34
C PRO A 167 4.66 -3.45 17.69
N VAL A 168 4.22 -4.45 18.45
CA VAL A 168 5.01 -5.61 18.85
C VAL A 168 4.50 -6.85 18.14
N LEU A 169 5.40 -7.54 17.45
CA LEU A 169 5.20 -8.84 16.83
C LEU A 169 5.81 -9.91 17.73
N TYR A 170 4.95 -10.67 18.43
CA TYR A 170 5.39 -11.84 19.18
C TYR A 170 5.41 -13.06 18.26
N VAL A 171 6.57 -13.71 18.12
CA VAL A 171 6.75 -14.92 17.31
C VAL A 171 6.89 -16.12 18.24
N ALA A 172 5.88 -17.00 18.24
CA ALA A 172 5.88 -18.22 19.05
C ALA A 172 6.76 -19.31 18.45
N HIS A 173 7.30 -20.18 19.30
CA HIS A 173 8.02 -21.38 18.89
C HIS A 173 7.06 -22.43 18.32
N SER A 174 7.55 -23.24 17.37
CA SER A 174 6.86 -24.46 16.96
C SER A 174 7.85 -25.60 16.78
N GLU A 175 7.49 -26.78 17.27
CA GLU A 175 8.21 -28.04 17.01
C GLU A 175 7.65 -28.77 15.78
N LYS A 176 6.48 -28.36 15.26
CA LYS A 176 5.68 -29.11 14.26
C LYS A 176 5.54 -28.42 12.92
N THR A 177 5.58 -27.08 12.90
CA THR A 177 5.51 -26.26 11.69
C THR A 177 6.86 -25.66 11.39
N GLU A 178 7.16 -25.36 10.12
CA GLU A 178 8.34 -24.54 9.80
C GLU A 178 8.19 -23.19 10.53
N PRO A 179 9.05 -22.88 11.51
CA PRO A 179 8.92 -21.64 12.26
C PRO A 179 9.11 -20.46 11.31
N VAL A 180 8.33 -19.41 11.52
CA VAL A 180 8.55 -18.15 10.79
C VAL A 180 9.95 -17.66 11.14
N ASP A 181 10.74 -17.34 10.12
CA ASP A 181 12.06 -16.76 10.31
C ASP A 181 11.91 -15.37 10.94
N ALA A 182 12.08 -15.33 12.27
CA ALA A 182 11.96 -14.11 13.07
C ALA A 182 13.01 -13.08 12.64
N LEU A 183 14.20 -13.51 12.21
CA LEU A 183 15.25 -12.61 11.73
C LEU A 183 14.85 -11.96 10.41
N ALA A 184 14.31 -12.73 9.47
CA ALA A 184 13.76 -12.19 8.23
C ALA A 184 12.60 -11.23 8.50
N LEU A 185 11.73 -11.53 9.46
CA LEU A 185 10.64 -10.65 9.87
C LEU A 185 11.19 -9.33 10.45
N ALA A 186 12.12 -9.40 11.41
CA ALA A 186 12.73 -8.23 12.04
C ALA A 186 13.42 -7.32 11.02
N ARG A 187 14.17 -7.89 10.06
CA ARG A 187 14.83 -7.12 8.99
C ARG A 187 13.84 -6.42 8.05
N ARG A 188 12.69 -7.04 7.78
CA ARG A 188 11.64 -6.50 6.89
C ARG A 188 10.71 -5.52 7.58
N THR A 189 10.58 -5.58 8.90
CA THR A 189 9.78 -4.64 9.71
C THR A 189 10.63 -3.68 10.54
N ARG A 190 11.94 -3.57 10.26
CA ARG A 190 12.85 -2.67 10.98
C ARG A 190 12.33 -1.24 10.97
N GLY A 191 12.34 -0.61 12.14
CA GLY A 191 11.81 0.73 12.34
C GLY A 191 10.28 0.85 12.30
N VAL A 192 9.50 -0.20 11.99
CA VAL A 192 8.03 -0.13 12.00
C VAL A 192 7.36 -1.11 12.97
N ALA A 193 8.10 -2.09 13.50
CA ALA A 193 7.65 -2.96 14.58
C ALA A 193 8.83 -3.54 15.37
N HIS A 194 8.58 -3.88 16.64
CA HIS A 194 9.46 -4.73 17.43
C HIS A 194 9.13 -6.19 17.17
N VAL A 195 10.12 -7.02 16.90
CA VAL A 195 9.94 -8.48 16.80
C VAL A 195 10.51 -9.11 18.06
N VAL A 196 9.66 -9.82 18.80
CA VAL A 196 10.03 -10.45 20.07
C VAL A 196 9.75 -11.95 20.00
N THR A 197 10.57 -12.74 20.68
CA THR A 197 10.38 -14.19 20.80
C THR A 197 10.90 -14.68 22.15
N ALA A 198 10.37 -15.78 22.67
CA ALA A 198 10.92 -16.38 23.88
C ALA A 198 12.33 -16.93 23.62
N LYS A 199 13.11 -17.16 24.67
CA LYS A 199 14.42 -17.83 24.52
C LYS A 199 14.31 -19.31 24.14
N ASP A 200 13.36 -19.98 24.75
CA ASP A 200 13.14 -21.42 24.63
C ASP A 200 11.69 -21.78 24.95
N THR A 201 11.31 -23.03 24.67
CA THR A 201 9.95 -23.55 24.90
C THR A 201 9.55 -23.51 26.38
N GLU A 202 10.49 -23.61 27.32
CA GLU A 202 10.22 -23.54 28.75
C GLU A 202 9.82 -22.11 29.17
N THR A 203 10.54 -21.13 28.64
CA THR A 203 10.27 -19.69 28.81
C THR A 203 8.94 -19.30 28.16
N GLU A 204 8.64 -19.82 26.97
CA GLU A 204 7.34 -19.62 26.33
C GLU A 204 6.18 -20.21 27.15
N SER A 205 6.37 -21.40 27.73
CA SER A 205 5.38 -22.03 28.62
C SER A 205 5.12 -21.19 29.87
N LEU A 206 6.17 -20.56 30.43
CA LEU A 206 6.04 -19.61 31.54
C LEU A 206 5.20 -18.40 31.13
N PHE A 207 5.46 -17.82 29.96
CA PHE A 207 4.72 -16.66 29.47
C PHE A 207 3.25 -17.00 29.20
N LEU A 208 2.96 -18.13 28.58
CA LEU A 208 1.59 -18.61 28.34
C LEU A 208 0.79 -18.72 29.65
N ASN A 209 1.39 -19.32 30.68
CA ASN A 209 0.76 -19.42 32.00
C ASN A 209 0.54 -18.04 32.64
N ARG A 210 1.54 -17.14 32.53
CA ARG A 210 1.45 -15.77 33.05
C ARG A 210 0.34 -14.95 32.38
N CYS A 211 0.13 -15.17 31.08
CA CYS A 211 -0.88 -14.50 30.26
C CYS A 211 -2.23 -15.23 30.22
N LEU A 212 -2.47 -16.23 31.08
CA LEU A 212 -3.72 -17.01 31.11
C LEU A 212 -4.10 -17.63 29.75
N GLY A 213 -3.10 -18.01 28.94
CA GLY A 213 -3.29 -18.59 27.60
C GLY A 213 -3.69 -17.59 26.50
N LEU A 214 -3.63 -16.29 26.76
CA LEU A 214 -3.92 -15.24 25.77
C LEU A 214 -2.76 -14.92 24.83
N LEU A 215 -1.56 -15.42 25.15
CA LEU A 215 -0.37 -15.27 24.31
C LEU A 215 -0.42 -16.25 23.13
N GLU A 216 0.20 -15.86 22.01
CA GLU A 216 0.32 -16.74 20.86
C GLU A 216 1.26 -17.93 21.11
N TYR A 217 0.94 -19.06 20.48
CA TYR A 217 1.62 -20.35 20.68
C TYR A 217 1.63 -21.18 19.38
N ASP A 218 2.42 -22.25 19.34
CA ASP A 218 2.50 -23.20 18.22
C ASP A 218 2.81 -22.53 16.87
N GLY A 219 3.88 -21.74 16.85
CA GLY A 219 4.38 -21.06 15.64
C GLY A 219 3.57 -19.86 15.21
N THR A 220 2.50 -19.50 15.92
CA THR A 220 1.68 -18.36 15.52
C THR A 220 2.36 -17.02 15.85
N ILE A 221 2.04 -15.99 15.06
CA ILE A 221 2.54 -14.63 15.26
C ILE A 221 1.40 -13.77 15.78
N GLY A 222 1.62 -13.09 16.90
CA GLY A 222 0.71 -12.12 17.48
C GLY A 222 1.16 -10.71 17.14
N LEU A 223 0.29 -9.92 16.52
CA LEU A 223 0.49 -8.50 16.30
C LEU A 223 -0.28 -7.71 17.37
N TYR A 224 0.48 -7.11 18.28
CA TYR A 224 0.01 -6.27 19.37
C TYR A 224 0.27 -4.80 19.03
N MET A 225 -0.79 -4.02 18.91
CA MET A 225 -0.71 -2.61 18.52
C MET A 225 -0.47 -1.74 19.75
N ALA A 226 0.20 -0.59 19.58
CA ALA A 226 0.34 0.40 20.66
C ALA A 226 -1.04 0.98 21.08
N ASP A 227 -1.99 1.05 20.15
CA ASP A 227 -3.35 1.53 20.39
C ASP A 227 -4.31 0.35 20.66
N ALA A 228 -4.81 0.26 21.90
CA ALA A 228 -5.75 -0.77 22.33
C ALA A 228 -7.10 -0.75 21.60
N SER A 229 -7.45 0.34 20.90
CA SER A 229 -8.66 0.41 20.07
C SER A 229 -8.55 -0.44 18.80
N ILE A 230 -7.33 -0.81 18.41
CA ILE A 230 -7.05 -1.63 17.24
C ILE A 230 -6.93 -3.09 17.69
N SER A 231 -7.83 -3.92 17.18
CA SER A 231 -7.91 -5.33 17.54
C SER A 231 -6.59 -6.05 17.22
N HIS A 232 -6.08 -6.79 18.21
CA HIS A 232 -5.00 -7.76 18.04
C HIS A 232 -5.25 -8.67 16.83
N ARG A 233 -4.18 -8.96 16.07
CA ARG A 233 -4.24 -9.87 14.91
C ARG A 233 -3.32 -11.06 15.12
N LYS A 234 -3.87 -12.24 14.85
CA LYS A 234 -3.15 -13.51 14.84
C LYS A 234 -2.83 -13.94 13.41
N PHE A 235 -1.59 -14.39 13.18
CA PHE A 235 -1.16 -15.00 11.93
C PHE A 235 -0.65 -16.43 12.21
N HIS A 236 -0.88 -17.37 11.29
CA HIS A 236 -0.28 -18.70 11.40
C HIS A 236 1.14 -18.72 10.81
N ALA A 237 2.00 -19.62 11.31
CA ALA A 237 3.32 -19.84 10.71
C ALA A 237 3.19 -20.59 9.39
N SER A 238 3.41 -19.87 8.29
CA SER A 238 3.87 -20.43 7.03
C SER A 238 4.71 -19.37 6.32
N SER A 239 5.66 -19.79 5.47
CA SER A 239 6.49 -18.87 4.68
C SER A 239 5.67 -17.85 3.88
N ARG A 240 4.50 -18.26 3.38
CA ARG A 240 3.51 -17.40 2.67
C ARG A 240 2.78 -16.39 3.57
N GLN A 241 2.87 -16.52 4.90
CA GLN A 241 2.24 -15.63 5.87
C GLN A 241 3.19 -14.56 6.44
N LEU A 242 4.51 -14.69 6.22
CA LEU A 242 5.47 -13.63 6.55
C LEU A 242 5.12 -12.35 5.77
N ASP A 243 4.89 -12.46 4.46
CA ASP A 243 4.49 -11.33 3.62
C ASP A 243 3.20 -10.66 4.12
N LYS A 244 2.19 -11.45 4.51
CA LYS A 244 0.93 -10.93 5.04
C LYS A 244 1.11 -10.17 6.34
N THR A 245 2.01 -10.66 7.21
CA THR A 245 2.34 -10.04 8.50
C THR A 245 3.07 -8.72 8.27
N VAL A 246 4.12 -8.73 7.44
CA VAL A 246 4.86 -7.53 7.03
C VAL A 246 3.92 -6.50 6.42
N ASP A 247 3.08 -6.91 5.47
CA ASP A 247 2.12 -6.03 4.82
C ASP A 247 1.11 -5.43 5.81
N ALA A 248 0.67 -6.19 6.83
CA ALA A 248 -0.25 -5.69 7.84
C ALA A 248 0.39 -4.61 8.72
N VAL A 249 1.63 -4.83 9.16
CA VAL A 249 2.40 -3.85 9.94
C VAL A 249 2.69 -2.59 9.13
N ILE A 250 3.16 -2.75 7.89
CA ILE A 250 3.49 -1.62 7.02
C ILE A 250 2.25 -0.81 6.67
N ARG A 251 1.10 -1.46 6.40
CA ARG A 251 -0.16 -0.74 6.22
C ARG A 251 -0.52 0.08 7.44
N TYR A 252 -0.38 -0.49 8.64
CA TYR A 252 -0.65 0.26 9.85
C TYR A 252 0.24 1.50 9.98
N ALA A 253 1.55 1.33 9.77
CA ALA A 253 2.51 2.43 9.80
C ALA A 253 2.13 3.53 8.77
N ASN A 254 1.77 3.13 7.55
CA ASN A 254 1.42 4.04 6.46
C ASN A 254 0.11 4.83 6.67
N VAL A 255 -0.77 4.38 7.56
CA VAL A 255 -2.03 5.09 7.88
C VAL A 255 -1.83 6.09 9.03
N GLN A 256 -0.72 6.02 9.76
CA GLN A 256 -0.43 6.98 10.83
C GLN A 256 -0.25 8.39 10.26
N GLN A 257 -0.90 9.36 10.90
CA GLN A 257 -0.80 10.75 10.49
C GLN A 257 0.60 11.29 10.80
N VAL A 258 1.28 11.78 9.76
CA VAL A 258 2.58 12.44 9.86
C VAL A 258 2.34 13.95 9.81
N SER A 259 3.03 14.71 10.67
CA SER A 259 2.98 16.19 10.62
C SER A 259 3.54 16.69 9.29
N GLU A 260 2.99 17.79 8.77
CA GLU A 260 3.45 18.39 7.51
C GLU A 260 4.95 18.72 7.51
N LEU A 261 5.46 19.28 8.62
CA LEU A 261 6.89 19.55 8.83
C LEU A 261 7.75 18.28 9.00
N SER A 262 7.15 17.09 8.97
CA SER A 262 7.84 15.80 8.93
C SER A 262 7.83 15.18 7.52
N THR A 263 7.48 15.97 6.51
CA THR A 263 7.46 15.56 5.09
C THR A 263 8.42 16.43 4.28
N TRP A 264 9.00 15.87 3.22
CA TRP A 264 9.86 16.63 2.31
C TRP A 264 9.16 17.87 1.76
N ASN A 265 7.92 17.72 1.29
CA ASN A 265 7.16 18.82 0.70
C ASN A 265 6.92 19.94 1.72
N GLY A 266 6.52 19.60 2.95
CA GLY A 266 6.31 20.60 4.01
C GLY A 266 7.59 21.36 4.37
N VAL A 267 8.71 20.65 4.53
CA VAL A 267 10.00 21.30 4.84
C VAL A 267 10.49 22.15 3.67
N ARG A 268 10.50 21.61 2.44
CA ARG A 268 10.93 22.35 1.25
C ARG A 268 10.11 23.63 1.06
N THR A 269 8.81 23.54 1.26
CA THR A 269 7.90 24.67 1.15
C THR A 269 8.19 25.73 2.21
N THR A 270 8.36 25.31 3.46
CA THR A 270 8.70 26.21 4.57
C THR A 270 10.05 26.88 4.36
N ALA A 271 11.06 26.12 3.93
CA ALA A 271 12.38 26.64 3.57
C ALA A 271 12.32 27.69 2.45
N LEU A 272 11.49 27.46 1.43
CA LEU A 272 11.27 28.45 0.37
C LEU A 272 10.62 29.74 0.91
N HIS A 273 9.63 29.63 1.82
CA HIS A 273 9.00 30.81 2.44
C HIS A 273 10.00 31.60 3.29
N GLU A 274 10.82 30.91 4.09
CA GLU A 274 11.87 31.54 4.89
C GLU A 274 12.85 32.34 4.01
N LYS A 275 13.23 31.78 2.85
CA LYS A 275 14.12 32.48 1.89
C LYS A 275 13.45 33.67 1.22
N LEU A 276 12.19 33.50 0.78
CA LEU A 276 11.43 34.59 0.19
C LEU A 276 11.27 35.75 1.17
N GLN A 277 10.91 35.48 2.42
CA GLN A 277 10.83 36.51 3.47
C GLN A 277 12.17 37.21 3.72
N GLN A 278 13.29 36.50 3.65
CA GLN A 278 14.62 37.12 3.78
C GLN A 278 14.98 38.02 2.58
N GLN A 279 14.55 37.66 1.37
CA GLN A 279 14.76 38.45 0.15
C GLN A 279 13.70 39.57 -0.04
N ALA A 280 12.56 39.47 0.64
CA ALA A 280 11.42 40.38 0.51
C ALA A 280 11.67 41.82 0.96
N ASN A 281 12.77 42.10 1.68
CA ASN A 281 13.14 43.47 2.05
C ASN A 281 13.43 44.40 0.83
N GLU A 282 13.34 43.92 -0.42
CA GLU A 282 13.69 44.68 -1.62
C GLU A 282 12.57 44.86 -2.69
N SER A 283 11.40 44.18 -2.62
CA SER A 283 10.28 44.41 -3.58
C SER A 283 8.93 43.77 -3.16
N ASP A 284 8.09 44.48 -2.40
CA ASP A 284 6.88 43.95 -1.75
C ASP A 284 5.73 43.49 -2.69
N GLU A 285 5.36 44.25 -3.74
CA GLU A 285 4.08 44.00 -4.45
C GLU A 285 4.05 42.76 -5.36
N LEU A 286 5.19 42.36 -5.94
CA LEU A 286 5.27 41.13 -6.74
C LEU A 286 5.31 39.88 -5.87
N LEU A 287 5.81 40.00 -4.64
CA LEU A 287 5.94 38.90 -3.70
C LEU A 287 4.59 38.56 -3.07
N ASP A 288 3.75 39.54 -2.73
CA ASP A 288 2.40 39.27 -2.21
C ASP A 288 1.59 38.38 -3.17
N ALA A 289 1.70 38.62 -4.48
CA ALA A 289 1.03 37.80 -5.50
C ALA A 289 1.61 36.37 -5.60
N PHE A 290 2.93 36.21 -5.44
CA PHE A 290 3.56 34.88 -5.43
C PHE A 290 3.30 34.12 -4.13
N ASP A 291 3.28 34.80 -2.98
CA ASP A 291 2.95 34.23 -1.67
C ASP A 291 1.48 33.79 -1.63
N ASP A 292 0.55 34.58 -2.20
CA ASP A 292 -0.85 34.19 -2.34
C ASP A 292 -1.00 32.91 -3.18
N ASP A 293 -0.31 32.84 -4.33
CA ASP A 293 -0.35 31.66 -5.21
C ASP A 293 0.34 30.44 -4.58
N LEU A 294 1.47 30.62 -3.88
CA LEU A 294 2.15 29.56 -3.13
C LEU A 294 1.28 29.03 -1.99
N THR A 295 0.70 29.92 -1.20
CA THR A 295 -0.21 29.59 -0.09
C THR A 295 -1.45 28.87 -0.62
N ARG A 296 -2.00 29.32 -1.76
CA ARG A 296 -3.13 28.66 -2.41
C ARG A 296 -2.77 27.26 -2.91
N LEU A 297 -1.62 27.09 -3.55
CA LEU A 297 -1.14 25.79 -4.02
C LEU A 297 -0.86 24.85 -2.85
N GLN A 298 -0.29 25.35 -1.75
CA GLN A 298 -0.09 24.58 -0.52
C GLN A 298 -1.39 24.13 0.11
N ASN A 299 -2.36 25.03 0.25
CA ASN A 299 -3.68 24.69 0.77
C ASN A 299 -4.31 23.59 -0.10
N ARG A 300 -4.15 23.70 -1.42
CA ARG A 300 -4.64 22.67 -2.34
C ARG A 300 -3.93 21.33 -2.18
N ILE A 301 -2.60 21.33 -2.03
CA ILE A 301 -1.82 20.11 -1.78
C ILE A 301 -2.22 19.49 -0.45
N THR A 302 -2.31 20.29 0.61
CA THR A 302 -2.70 19.86 1.95
C THR A 302 -4.11 19.27 1.98
N ASP A 303 -5.06 19.91 1.29
CA ASP A 303 -6.43 19.41 1.16
C ASP A 303 -6.45 18.08 0.41
N LEU A 304 -5.69 17.95 -0.68
CA LEU A 304 -5.57 16.70 -1.43
C LEU A 304 -4.89 15.60 -0.62
N GLU A 305 -3.89 15.92 0.19
CA GLU A 305 -3.23 14.97 1.10
C GLU A 305 -4.19 14.51 2.22
N LYS A 306 -4.95 15.43 2.81
CA LYS A 306 -6.00 15.10 3.79
C LYS A 306 -7.09 14.22 3.18
N GLU A 307 -7.54 14.54 1.96
CA GLU A 307 -8.54 13.74 1.24
C GLU A 307 -8.00 12.35 0.94
N ASN A 308 -6.75 12.23 0.47
CA ASN A 308 -6.09 10.94 0.26
C ASN A 308 -5.96 10.15 1.58
N ALA A 309 -5.53 10.78 2.67
CA ALA A 309 -5.45 10.13 3.98
C ALA A 309 -6.83 9.69 4.50
N ARG A 310 -7.90 10.45 4.20
CA ARG A 310 -9.28 10.05 4.50
C ARG A 310 -9.68 8.83 3.69
N LEU A 311 -9.45 8.86 2.37
CA LEU A 311 -9.76 7.75 1.46
C LEU A 311 -8.99 6.48 1.82
N TYR A 312 -7.71 6.59 2.20
CA TYR A 312 -6.92 5.44 2.67
C TYR A 312 -7.49 4.85 3.96
N ARG A 313 -7.91 5.68 4.92
CA ARG A 313 -8.58 5.24 6.15
C ARG A 313 -9.93 4.60 5.86
N GLU A 314 -10.75 5.17 4.98
CA GLU A 314 -12.02 4.59 4.57
C GLU A 314 -11.83 3.24 3.89
N LEU A 315 -10.84 3.12 3.01
CA LEU A 315 -10.50 1.87 2.33
C LEU A 315 -9.98 0.81 3.30
N ASP A 316 -9.16 1.20 4.27
CA ASP A 316 -8.68 0.29 5.31
C ASP A 316 -9.81 -0.11 6.27
N LEU A 317 -10.66 0.82 6.69
CA LEU A 317 -11.87 0.54 7.48
C LEU A 317 -12.83 -0.39 6.74
N ALA A 318 -13.05 -0.18 5.44
CA ALA A 318 -13.88 -1.05 4.61
C ALA A 318 -13.28 -2.47 4.51
N ARG A 319 -11.95 -2.58 4.37
CA ARG A 319 -11.23 -3.87 4.39
C ARG A 319 -11.32 -4.53 5.77
N GLN A 320 -11.10 -3.79 6.83
CA GLN A 320 -11.21 -4.26 8.21
C GLN A 320 -12.64 -4.64 8.57
N GLN A 321 -13.67 -3.96 8.07
CA GLN A 321 -15.07 -4.34 8.24
C GLN A 321 -15.42 -5.62 7.48
N THR A 322 -14.80 -5.83 6.33
CA THR A 322 -14.88 -7.10 5.58
C THR A 322 -14.21 -8.24 6.36
N GLU A 323 -13.11 -7.97 7.07
CA GLU A 323 -12.40 -8.95 7.92
C GLU A 323 -13.07 -9.19 9.29
N LYS A 324 -13.55 -8.14 9.97
CA LYS A 324 -14.19 -8.17 11.31
C LYS A 324 -15.62 -8.69 11.29
N SER A 325 -16.31 -8.69 10.15
CA SER A 325 -17.71 -9.13 10.09
C SER A 325 -17.93 -10.61 10.42
N GLY A 326 -16.89 -11.44 10.60
CA GLY A 326 -17.05 -12.84 11.00
C GLY A 326 -17.95 -13.67 10.08
N LYS A 327 -18.34 -13.12 8.92
CA LYS A 327 -19.05 -13.82 7.88
C LYS A 327 -18.02 -14.75 7.27
N LYS A 328 -18.05 -16.01 7.72
CA LYS A 328 -17.35 -17.13 7.08
C LYS A 328 -17.37 -16.90 5.58
N VAL A 329 -16.20 -16.67 4.99
CA VAL A 329 -16.05 -16.41 3.55
C VAL A 329 -16.70 -17.58 2.83
N LEU A 330 -17.84 -17.31 2.16
CA LEU A 330 -18.67 -18.35 1.55
C LEU A 330 -17.92 -19.04 0.40
N LEU A 331 -17.18 -18.26 -0.40
CA LEU A 331 -16.38 -18.70 -1.53
C LEU A 331 -15.10 -17.86 -1.62
N SER A 332 -13.98 -18.51 -1.91
CA SER A 332 -12.70 -17.83 -2.18
C SER A 332 -12.57 -17.50 -3.66
N MET A 333 -11.91 -16.39 -4.00
CA MET A 333 -11.68 -15.98 -5.38
C MET A 333 -10.64 -16.87 -6.08
N GLY A 334 -10.86 -17.14 -7.37
CA GLY A 334 -9.89 -17.76 -8.26
C GLY A 334 -8.89 -16.74 -8.84
N GLN A 335 -8.16 -17.12 -9.90
CA GLN A 335 -7.19 -16.25 -10.58
C GLN A 335 -7.80 -15.35 -11.66
N GLU A 336 -9.06 -15.59 -12.05
CA GLU A 336 -9.78 -14.76 -13.02
C GLU A 336 -10.08 -13.38 -12.42
N LYS A 337 -10.05 -12.36 -13.28
CA LYS A 337 -10.21 -10.95 -12.89
C LYS A 337 -11.49 -10.39 -13.47
N ASP A 338 -12.16 -9.56 -12.68
CA ASP A 338 -13.25 -8.70 -13.11
C ASP A 338 -12.83 -7.85 -14.32
N LYS A 339 -13.57 -7.94 -15.42
CA LYS A 339 -13.52 -7.08 -16.60
C LYS A 339 -14.27 -5.77 -16.37
N PHE A 340 -15.20 -5.76 -15.42
CA PHE A 340 -15.82 -4.57 -14.85
C PHE A 340 -16.09 -4.74 -13.35
N PRO A 341 -16.18 -3.65 -12.56
CA PRO A 341 -16.31 -3.76 -11.11
C PRO A 341 -17.49 -4.65 -10.69
N GLY A 342 -17.18 -5.75 -9.98
CA GLY A 342 -18.18 -6.67 -9.44
C GLY A 342 -18.69 -7.72 -10.42
N GLU A 343 -18.10 -7.86 -11.61
CA GLU A 343 -18.51 -8.82 -12.64
C GLU A 343 -18.58 -10.26 -12.13
N ILE A 344 -17.50 -10.81 -11.57
CA ILE A 344 -17.45 -12.23 -11.17
C ILE A 344 -18.52 -12.52 -10.11
N ARG A 345 -18.74 -11.56 -9.21
CA ARG A 345 -19.80 -11.65 -8.20
C ARG A 345 -21.19 -11.65 -8.83
N ASP A 346 -21.45 -10.76 -9.79
CA ASP A 346 -22.73 -10.67 -10.49
C ASP A 346 -23.00 -11.93 -11.35
N LEU A 347 -21.97 -12.45 -12.03
CA LEU A 347 -22.01 -13.72 -12.78
C LEU A 347 -22.43 -14.89 -11.89
N LEU A 348 -21.77 -15.06 -10.74
CA LEU A 348 -22.10 -16.13 -9.80
C LEU A 348 -23.54 -15.99 -9.28
N LEU A 349 -23.96 -14.80 -8.90
CA LEU A 349 -25.32 -14.54 -8.44
C LEU A 349 -26.37 -14.79 -9.54
N SER A 350 -26.03 -14.50 -10.80
CA SER A 350 -26.90 -14.77 -11.94
C SER A 350 -27.15 -16.27 -12.16
N GLU A 351 -26.12 -17.11 -11.93
CA GLU A 351 -26.25 -18.56 -12.05
C GLU A 351 -27.03 -19.16 -10.87
N LEU A 352 -26.84 -18.61 -9.66
CA LEU A 352 -27.68 -18.96 -8.51
C LEU A 352 -29.15 -18.58 -8.74
N GLU A 353 -29.41 -17.39 -9.31
CA GLU A 353 -30.76 -16.94 -9.68
C GLU A 353 -31.39 -17.86 -10.74
N ARG A 354 -30.62 -18.27 -11.74
CA ARG A 354 -31.05 -19.22 -12.79
C ARG A 354 -31.40 -20.58 -12.20
N SER A 355 -30.55 -21.12 -11.33
CA SER A 355 -30.78 -22.37 -10.61
C SER A 355 -32.02 -22.31 -9.72
N LEU A 356 -32.27 -21.17 -9.06
CA LEU A 356 -33.48 -20.92 -8.28
C LEU A 356 -34.74 -20.86 -9.16
N LYS A 357 -34.69 -20.18 -10.32
CA LYS A 357 -35.81 -20.10 -11.26
C LYS A 357 -36.22 -21.47 -11.81
N ASN A 358 -35.26 -22.36 -12.05
CA ASN A 358 -35.52 -23.73 -12.50
C ASN A 358 -36.18 -24.63 -11.43
N ARG A 359 -36.23 -24.18 -10.17
CA ARG A 359 -36.81 -24.89 -9.01
C ARG A 359 -38.06 -24.20 -8.46
N ARG A 360 -38.70 -23.34 -9.26
CA ARG A 360 -39.93 -22.62 -8.88
C ARG A 360 -41.02 -23.59 -8.43
N GLY A 361 -41.64 -23.30 -7.28
CA GLY A 361 -42.75 -24.07 -6.72
C GLY A 361 -42.35 -25.19 -5.74
N GLN A 362 -41.06 -25.41 -5.48
CA GLN A 362 -40.58 -26.40 -4.51
C GLN A 362 -39.93 -25.69 -3.32
N GLN A 363 -40.54 -25.77 -2.13
CA GLN A 363 -39.90 -25.26 -0.91
C GLN A 363 -38.97 -26.32 -0.35
N THR A 364 -37.67 -26.16 -0.59
CA THR A 364 -36.63 -27.09 -0.15
C THR A 364 -35.49 -26.35 0.52
N ARG A 365 -34.68 -27.05 1.32
CA ARG A 365 -33.49 -26.44 1.93
C ARG A 365 -32.56 -25.80 0.89
N ARG A 366 -32.50 -26.32 -0.34
CA ARG A 366 -31.71 -25.74 -1.43
C ARG A 366 -32.28 -24.42 -1.92
N THR A 367 -33.60 -24.28 -2.04
CA THR A 367 -34.21 -23.00 -2.46
C THR A 367 -34.05 -21.93 -1.38
N ASP A 368 -34.14 -22.31 -0.11
CA ASP A 368 -33.96 -21.38 1.02
C ASP A 368 -32.52 -20.84 1.06
N VAL A 369 -31.52 -21.71 0.90
CA VAL A 369 -30.09 -21.30 0.87
C VAL A 369 -29.79 -20.39 -0.33
N LEU A 370 -30.34 -20.70 -1.51
CA LEU A 370 -30.16 -19.85 -2.69
C LEU A 370 -30.80 -18.46 -2.52
N GLN A 371 -32.01 -18.39 -1.96
CA GLN A 371 -32.68 -17.12 -1.68
C GLN A 371 -31.93 -16.28 -0.65
N ASP A 372 -31.45 -16.91 0.43
CA ASP A 372 -30.70 -16.25 1.50
C ASP A 372 -29.37 -15.67 0.99
N ILE A 373 -28.62 -16.44 0.20
CA ILE A 373 -27.36 -15.98 -0.40
C ILE A 373 -27.62 -14.83 -1.38
N ILE A 374 -28.60 -14.94 -2.27
CA ILE A 374 -28.90 -13.87 -3.24
C ILE A 374 -29.35 -12.59 -2.51
N GLY A 375 -30.23 -12.71 -1.50
CA GLY A 375 -30.73 -11.59 -0.72
C GLY A 375 -29.63 -10.89 0.10
N SER A 376 -28.69 -11.65 0.64
CA SER A 376 -27.58 -11.12 1.44
C SER A 376 -26.49 -10.40 0.64
N ASN A 377 -26.48 -10.53 -0.70
CA ASN A 377 -25.39 -10.06 -1.56
C ASN A 377 -25.78 -8.93 -2.52
N HIS A 378 -26.96 -8.31 -2.35
CA HIS A 378 -27.41 -7.15 -3.14
C HIS A 378 -27.22 -7.35 -4.66
N TYR A 379 -27.85 -8.39 -5.21
CA TYR A 379 -27.74 -8.73 -6.62
C TYR A 379 -28.42 -7.68 -7.52
N GLU A 380 -27.62 -6.97 -8.33
CA GLU A 380 -28.05 -5.87 -9.22
C GLU A 380 -28.27 -6.30 -10.69
N ALA A 381 -27.89 -7.53 -11.04
CA ALA A 381 -28.01 -8.09 -12.39
C ALA A 381 -27.29 -7.26 -13.48
N LEU A 382 -26.08 -6.79 -13.16
CA LEU A 382 -25.24 -5.97 -14.03
C LEU A 382 -24.95 -6.64 -15.38
N THR A 383 -24.67 -7.95 -15.39
CA THR A 383 -24.45 -8.73 -16.62
C THR A 383 -25.70 -8.75 -17.50
N ARG A 384 -26.91 -8.84 -16.91
CA ARG A 384 -28.18 -8.77 -17.65
C ARG A 384 -28.40 -7.38 -18.24
N GLN A 385 -28.14 -6.32 -17.48
CA GLN A 385 -28.25 -4.94 -17.96
C GLN A 385 -27.31 -4.68 -19.14
N ARG A 386 -26.07 -5.17 -19.06
CA ARG A 386 -25.07 -5.09 -20.16
C ARG A 386 -25.51 -5.89 -21.38
N ALA A 387 -26.01 -7.11 -21.20
CA ALA A 387 -26.56 -7.91 -22.29
C ALA A 387 -27.73 -7.19 -23.00
N ASP A 388 -28.62 -6.53 -22.26
CA ASP A 388 -29.71 -5.75 -22.83
C ASP A 388 -29.22 -4.49 -23.56
N ALA A 389 -28.16 -3.85 -23.07
CA ALA A 389 -27.52 -2.73 -23.75
C ALA A 389 -26.88 -3.19 -25.09
N ILE A 390 -26.16 -4.31 -25.09
CA ILE A 390 -25.58 -4.90 -26.31
C ILE A 390 -26.68 -5.24 -27.32
N ARG A 391 -27.79 -5.88 -26.90
CA ARG A 391 -28.95 -6.16 -27.78
C ARG A 391 -29.55 -4.90 -28.39
N LYS A 392 -29.60 -3.80 -27.63
CA LYS A 392 -30.09 -2.51 -28.14
C LYS A 392 -29.12 -1.92 -29.16
N ILE A 393 -27.82 -1.97 -28.89
CA ILE A 393 -26.76 -1.43 -29.77
C ILE A 393 -26.71 -2.20 -31.10
N THR A 394 -26.73 -3.53 -31.06
CA THR A 394 -26.68 -4.35 -32.28
C THR A 394 -28.02 -4.45 -32.99
N GLY A 395 -29.12 -4.10 -32.31
CA GLY A 395 -30.47 -4.06 -32.86
C GLY A 395 -30.85 -2.74 -33.55
N THR A 396 -30.10 -1.66 -33.33
CA THR A 396 -30.28 -0.37 -34.02
C THR A 396 -29.63 -0.39 -35.40
N ALA A 397 -30.29 0.22 -36.40
CA ALA A 397 -29.79 0.34 -37.77
C ALA A 397 -28.71 1.45 -37.90
N ASP A 398 -27.68 1.39 -37.06
CA ASP A 398 -26.53 2.30 -37.08
C ASP A 398 -25.40 1.74 -37.94
N SER A 399 -24.48 2.61 -38.39
CA SER A 399 -23.28 2.16 -39.11
C SER A 399 -22.39 1.29 -38.22
N THR A 400 -21.68 0.33 -38.81
CA THR A 400 -20.82 -0.63 -38.10
C THR A 400 -19.76 0.06 -37.22
N GLU A 401 -19.22 1.21 -37.66
CA GLU A 401 -18.26 1.99 -36.87
C GLU A 401 -18.88 2.63 -35.62
N ARG A 402 -20.09 3.19 -35.74
CA ARG A 402 -20.81 3.75 -34.58
C ARG A 402 -21.22 2.66 -33.60
N MET A 403 -21.62 1.49 -34.12
CA MET A 403 -21.93 0.33 -33.29
C MET A 403 -20.70 -0.14 -32.50
N VAL A 404 -19.53 -0.27 -33.15
CA VAL A 404 -18.28 -0.65 -32.46
C VAL A 404 -17.89 0.37 -31.40
N SER A 405 -17.96 1.68 -31.71
CA SER A 405 -17.67 2.73 -30.74
C SER A 405 -18.60 2.70 -29.52
N ARG A 406 -19.89 2.38 -29.70
CA ARG A 406 -20.84 2.21 -28.59
C ARG A 406 -20.60 0.93 -27.79
N LEU A 407 -20.05 -0.12 -28.42
CA LEU A 407 -19.69 -1.37 -27.74
C LEU A 407 -18.41 -1.24 -26.90
N GLU A 408 -17.51 -0.32 -27.25
CA GLU A 408 -16.31 -0.01 -26.47
C GLU A 408 -16.65 0.48 -25.06
N GLU A 409 -17.75 1.23 -24.89
CA GLU A 409 -18.27 1.66 -23.58
C GLU A 409 -18.61 0.48 -22.66
N TYR A 410 -18.85 -0.70 -23.22
CA TYR A 410 -19.16 -1.93 -22.49
C TYR A 410 -17.98 -2.90 -22.39
N GLY A 411 -16.79 -2.48 -22.83
CA GLY A 411 -15.56 -3.26 -22.76
C GLY A 411 -15.32 -4.17 -23.97
N ILE A 412 -16.07 -4.00 -25.07
CA ILE A 412 -15.84 -4.74 -26.32
C ILE A 412 -15.01 -3.86 -27.25
N THR A 413 -13.73 -4.19 -27.39
CA THR A 413 -12.73 -3.33 -28.05
C THR A 413 -12.32 -3.87 -29.41
N LYS A 414 -12.05 -2.97 -30.36
CA LYS A 414 -11.54 -3.33 -31.70
C LYS A 414 -10.06 -3.73 -31.64
N GLU A 415 -9.71 -4.89 -32.20
CA GLU A 415 -8.32 -5.39 -32.19
C GLU A 415 -7.62 -5.24 -33.56
N ARG A 416 -8.26 -5.70 -34.65
CA ARG A 416 -7.79 -5.51 -36.04
C ARG A 416 -8.94 -5.44 -37.04
N ASP A 417 -8.72 -4.71 -38.12
CA ASP A 417 -9.63 -4.57 -39.25
C ASP A 417 -9.18 -5.47 -40.41
N ASP A 418 -9.92 -6.54 -40.69
CA ASP A 418 -9.56 -7.55 -41.70
C ASP A 418 -10.27 -7.28 -43.05
N GLY A 419 -10.52 -6.01 -43.35
CA GLY A 419 -11.14 -5.54 -44.59
C GLY A 419 -12.65 -5.76 -44.65
N LYS A 420 -13.13 -7.01 -44.57
CA LYS A 420 -14.57 -7.38 -44.63
C LYS A 420 -15.23 -7.55 -43.27
N HIS A 421 -14.45 -7.88 -42.24
CA HIS A 421 -14.92 -8.10 -40.88
C HIS A 421 -14.05 -7.34 -39.87
N ILE A 422 -14.68 -6.88 -38.80
CA ILE A 422 -14.02 -6.24 -37.66
C ILE A 422 -13.93 -7.27 -36.54
N ARG A 423 -12.71 -7.58 -36.09
CA ARG A 423 -12.51 -8.45 -34.93
C ARG A 423 -12.52 -7.64 -33.65
N VAL A 424 -13.33 -8.08 -32.69
CA VAL A 424 -13.47 -7.46 -31.37
C VAL A 424 -13.07 -8.44 -30.27
N SER A 425 -12.59 -7.91 -29.14
CA SER A 425 -12.23 -8.65 -27.93
C SER A 425 -12.97 -8.09 -26.72
N TYR A 426 -13.11 -8.89 -25.66
CA TYR A 426 -13.65 -8.42 -24.38
C TYR A 426 -12.54 -8.07 -23.39
N GLY A 427 -12.47 -6.80 -22.98
CA GLY A 427 -11.48 -6.31 -22.02
C GLY A 427 -10.04 -6.57 -22.43
N HIS A 428 -9.73 -6.46 -23.73
CA HIS A 428 -8.43 -6.78 -24.34
C HIS A 428 -7.94 -8.23 -24.10
N ASP A 429 -8.86 -9.17 -23.83
CA ASP A 429 -8.54 -10.58 -23.63
C ASP A 429 -8.82 -11.39 -24.90
N MET A 430 -7.75 -11.84 -25.55
CA MET A 430 -7.83 -12.58 -26.81
C MET A 430 -8.47 -13.97 -26.68
N ARG A 431 -8.80 -14.42 -25.46
CA ARG A 431 -9.60 -15.64 -25.23
C ARG A 431 -11.08 -15.44 -25.59
N TYR A 432 -11.59 -14.21 -25.52
CA TYR A 432 -13.00 -13.87 -25.76
C TYR A 432 -13.09 -12.92 -26.95
N THR A 433 -13.27 -13.48 -28.15
CA THR A 433 -13.31 -12.69 -29.40
C THR A 433 -14.58 -12.92 -30.20
N GLY A 434 -15.06 -11.87 -30.87
CA GLY A 434 -16.21 -11.93 -31.77
C GLY A 434 -15.91 -11.25 -33.12
N THR A 435 -16.77 -11.48 -34.11
CA THR A 435 -16.59 -10.95 -35.47
C THR A 435 -17.80 -10.15 -35.92
N ILE A 436 -17.59 -8.89 -36.30
CA ILE A 436 -18.64 -7.99 -36.78
C ILE A 436 -18.48 -7.77 -38.29
N ALA A 437 -19.53 -8.07 -39.07
CA ALA A 437 -19.53 -7.80 -40.51
C ALA A 437 -19.72 -6.30 -40.81
N LYS A 438 -18.97 -5.75 -41.77
CA LYS A 438 -19.13 -4.34 -42.18
C LYS A 438 -20.45 -4.04 -42.88
N THR A 439 -20.99 -5.03 -43.59
CA THR A 439 -22.29 -4.95 -44.28
C THR A 439 -23.18 -6.11 -43.80
N PRO A 440 -24.13 -5.87 -42.89
CA PRO A 440 -25.05 -6.92 -42.43
C PRO A 440 -25.97 -7.34 -43.58
N SER A 441 -26.08 -8.65 -43.83
CA SER A 441 -26.82 -9.22 -44.96
C SER A 441 -28.31 -9.46 -44.69
N ASP A 442 -28.80 -9.25 -43.46
CA ASP A 442 -30.19 -9.55 -43.06
C ASP A 442 -30.63 -8.76 -41.80
N ALA A 443 -31.93 -8.53 -41.64
CA ALA A 443 -32.55 -7.93 -40.44
C ALA A 443 -32.36 -8.79 -39.17
N ARG A 444 -32.03 -10.08 -39.32
CA ARG A 444 -31.66 -10.97 -38.21
C ARG A 444 -30.19 -10.90 -37.82
N ALA A 445 -29.32 -10.30 -38.66
CA ALA A 445 -27.89 -10.27 -38.43
C ALA A 445 -27.52 -9.58 -37.10
N GLY A 446 -28.17 -8.47 -36.76
CA GLY A 446 -27.94 -7.75 -35.50
C GLY A 446 -28.34 -8.54 -34.25
N ARG A 447 -29.39 -9.37 -34.32
CA ARG A 447 -29.80 -10.25 -33.22
C ARG A 447 -28.85 -11.43 -33.05
N ASN A 448 -28.39 -12.02 -34.15
CA ASN A 448 -27.44 -13.12 -34.11
C ASN A 448 -26.08 -12.65 -33.55
N LEU A 449 -25.62 -11.47 -33.98
CA LEU A 449 -24.42 -10.84 -33.45
C LEU A 449 -24.55 -10.56 -31.94
N ALA A 450 -25.72 -10.07 -31.49
CA ALA A 450 -25.96 -9.85 -30.06
C ALA A 450 -25.79 -11.15 -29.27
N SER A 451 -26.40 -12.24 -29.75
CA SER A 451 -26.32 -13.54 -29.08
C SER A 451 -24.89 -14.07 -29.02
N GLU A 452 -24.15 -13.99 -30.13
CA GLU A 452 -22.74 -14.45 -30.20
C GLU A 452 -21.85 -13.67 -29.21
N LEU A 453 -21.95 -12.34 -29.21
CA LEU A 453 -21.18 -11.49 -28.30
C LEU A 453 -21.54 -11.74 -26.85
N ILE A 454 -22.83 -11.85 -26.52
CA ILE A 454 -23.27 -12.12 -25.16
C ILE A 454 -22.78 -13.50 -24.72
N GLU A 455 -22.99 -14.56 -25.49
CA GLU A 455 -22.59 -15.92 -25.11
C GLU A 455 -21.07 -16.08 -24.94
N THR A 456 -20.28 -15.33 -25.71
CA THR A 456 -18.82 -15.44 -25.69
C THR A 456 -18.17 -14.53 -24.63
N MET A 457 -18.82 -13.42 -24.26
CA MET A 457 -18.19 -12.34 -23.50
C MET A 457 -18.88 -12.00 -22.17
N LEU A 458 -20.09 -12.52 -21.91
CA LEU A 458 -20.92 -12.25 -20.72
C LEU A 458 -21.61 -13.52 -20.20
#